data_AF-A0A848Q4T7-F1
#
_entry.id   AF-A0A848Q4T7-F1
#
_cell.length_a   1.000
_cell.length_b   1.000
_cell.length_c   1.000
_cell.angle_alpha   90.00
_cell.angle_beta   90.00
_cell.angle_gamma   90.00
#
_symmetry.space_group_name_H-M   'P 1'
#
loop_
_entity.id
_entity.type
_entity.pdbx_description
1 polymer ?
#
loop_
_entity_poly.entity_id
_entity_poly.type
_entity_poly.pdbx_seq_one_letter_code
_entity_poly.pdbx_strand_id
1 'polypeptide(L)'
;MDGKPIMAIIYDFDKTLTPEDMQNYSFIPALGMTPQEFWGATGEFSAKTGVERILSYMYMMIVMAKRKNIKMTREWLQSLGKDIKYFEGVTTWFNRINAYGLENGVRVEHYLTSSGTKEIIDGCSIAKEFKMIYGCEFLFDDVTGEPIWPKFAVNYTQKTQHLFRISKGVIEATDDD
;
A
#
# COMPACT_ATOMS: atom_id res chain seq x y z
N MET A 1 -8.50 -30.56 -3.69
CA MET A 1 -8.44 -29.11 -4.00
C MET A 1 -9.61 -28.84 -4.92
N ASP A 2 -10.61 -28.11 -4.45
CA ASP A 2 -11.86 -27.91 -5.19
C ASP A 2 -11.57 -27.19 -6.52
N GLY A 3 -11.75 -27.89 -7.64
CA GLY A 3 -11.47 -27.43 -9.01
C GLY A 3 -12.40 -26.32 -9.52
N LYS A 4 -12.84 -25.43 -8.64
CA LYS A 4 -13.67 -24.26 -8.99
C LYS A 4 -12.80 -23.20 -9.67
N PRO A 5 -13.30 -22.53 -10.72
CA PRO A 5 -12.61 -21.39 -11.33
C PRO A 5 -12.34 -20.29 -10.30
N ILE A 6 -11.21 -19.61 -10.45
CA ILE A 6 -10.80 -18.49 -9.61
C ILE A 6 -11.27 -17.19 -10.27
N MET A 7 -11.94 -16.33 -9.51
CA MET A 7 -12.23 -14.95 -9.88
C MET A 7 -11.34 -14.03 -9.05
N ALA A 8 -10.32 -13.45 -9.66
CA ALA A 8 -9.47 -12.46 -9.02
C ALA A 8 -10.13 -11.07 -9.09
N ILE A 9 -10.26 -10.40 -7.95
CA ILE A 9 -10.62 -8.98 -7.89
C ILE A 9 -9.42 -8.20 -7.37
N ILE A 10 -8.98 -7.23 -8.16
CA ILE A 10 -7.78 -6.44 -7.89
C ILE A 10 -8.22 -5.01 -7.58
N TYR A 11 -7.82 -4.52 -6.41
CA TYR A 11 -8.20 -3.20 -5.91
C TYR A 11 -7.02 -2.24 -5.98
N ASP A 12 -7.33 -0.95 -6.14
CA ASP A 12 -6.47 0.13 -5.64
C ASP A 12 -6.85 0.43 -4.18
N PHE A 13 -6.04 1.21 -3.46
CA PHE A 13 -6.29 1.51 -2.05
C PHE A 13 -6.78 2.94 -1.83
N ASP A 14 -5.87 3.91 -1.98
CA ASP A 14 -6.16 5.33 -1.76
C ASP A 14 -7.19 5.81 -2.77
N LYS A 15 -8.17 6.60 -2.30
CA LYS A 15 -9.32 7.08 -3.08
C LYS A 15 -10.15 5.97 -3.74
N THR A 16 -10.05 4.72 -3.27
CA THR A 16 -10.79 3.56 -3.77
C THR A 16 -11.44 2.77 -2.63
N LEU A 17 -10.64 2.26 -1.69
CA LEU A 17 -11.11 1.62 -0.46
C LEU A 17 -11.13 2.58 0.72
N THR A 18 -10.25 3.59 0.68
CA THR A 18 -10.17 4.72 1.61
C THR A 18 -10.48 6.02 0.85
N PRO A 19 -11.11 7.03 1.49
CA PRO A 19 -11.42 8.31 0.84
C PRO A 19 -10.19 9.22 0.62
N GLU A 20 -9.08 8.98 1.32
CA GLU A 20 -7.89 9.84 1.27
C GLU A 20 -6.61 9.04 0.99
N ASP A 21 -5.51 9.77 0.78
CA ASP A 21 -4.17 9.20 0.73
C ASP A 21 -3.77 8.73 2.14
N MET A 22 -3.34 7.48 2.30
CA MET A 22 -3.11 6.88 3.63
C MET A 22 -2.15 7.69 4.53
N GLN A 23 -1.20 8.41 3.95
CA GLN A 23 -0.26 9.24 4.71
C GLN A 23 -0.95 10.44 5.40
N ASN A 24 -2.10 10.90 4.89
CA ASN A 24 -2.85 12.02 5.47
C ASN A 24 -3.43 11.71 6.85
N TYR A 25 -3.72 10.43 7.14
CA TYR A 25 -4.40 10.03 8.38
C TYR A 25 -3.55 10.24 9.62
N SER A 26 -2.36 9.66 9.64
CA SER A 26 -1.53 9.61 10.85
C SER A 26 -0.06 9.95 10.60
N PHE A 27 0.48 9.65 9.41
CA PHE A 27 1.90 9.92 9.12
C PHE A 27 2.19 11.43 9.05
N ILE A 28 1.46 12.16 8.20
CA ILE A 28 1.65 13.60 8.00
C ILE A 28 1.33 14.38 9.29
N PRO A 29 0.23 14.09 10.01
CA PRO A 29 -0.02 14.68 11.33
C PRO A 29 1.08 14.40 12.36
N ALA A 30 1.67 13.20 12.37
CA ALA A 30 2.78 12.88 13.28
C ALA A 30 4.04 13.72 13.02
N LEU A 31 4.25 14.18 11.78
CA LEU A 31 5.31 15.14 11.44
C LEU A 31 5.01 16.58 11.92
N GLY A 32 3.79 16.83 12.41
CA GLY A 32 3.29 18.19 12.69
C GLY A 32 3.16 19.02 11.42
N MET A 33 2.73 18.38 10.32
CA MET A 33 2.53 19.00 9.02
C MET A 33 1.09 18.83 8.55
N THR A 34 0.66 19.68 7.63
CA THR A 34 -0.56 19.50 6.83
C THR A 34 -0.26 18.67 5.58
N PRO A 35 -1.27 18.02 4.97
CA PRO A 35 -1.10 17.34 3.68
C PRO A 35 -0.52 18.27 2.60
N GLN A 36 -0.97 19.52 2.53
CA GLN A 36 -0.51 20.49 1.55
C GLN A 36 0.98 20.79 1.69
N GLU A 37 1.49 20.94 2.91
CA GLU A 37 2.92 21.16 3.15
C GLU A 37 3.76 19.94 2.76
N PHE A 38 3.33 18.74 3.14
CA PHE A 38 4.08 17.53 2.86
C PHE A 38 4.11 17.20 1.35
N TRP A 39 2.94 17.22 0.70
CA TRP A 39 2.83 16.95 -0.73
C TRP A 39 3.44 18.07 -1.58
N GLY A 40 3.38 19.32 -1.12
CA GLY A 40 4.09 20.45 -1.72
C GLY A 40 5.60 20.24 -1.72
N ALA A 41 6.20 19.95 -0.56
CA ALA A 41 7.63 19.69 -0.44
C ALA A 41 8.08 18.48 -1.28
N THR A 42 7.25 17.44 -1.34
CA THR A 42 7.51 16.27 -2.19
C THR A 42 7.46 16.62 -3.68
N GLY A 43 6.51 17.45 -4.10
CA GLY A 43 6.39 17.94 -5.47
C GLY A 43 7.58 18.81 -5.87
N GLU A 44 8.01 19.72 -5.00
CA GLU A 44 9.21 20.55 -5.21
C GLU A 44 10.48 19.69 -5.33
N PHE A 45 10.64 18.68 -4.46
CA PHE A 45 11.75 17.74 -4.55
C PHE A 45 11.76 16.99 -5.88
N SER A 46 10.60 16.47 -6.31
CA SER A 46 10.45 15.76 -7.59
C SER A 46 10.83 16.68 -8.76
N ALA A 47 10.31 17.91 -8.79
CA ALA A 47 10.55 18.87 -9.85
C ALA A 47 12.02 19.30 -9.94
N LYS A 48 12.68 19.47 -8.79
CA LYS A 48 14.09 19.89 -8.72
C LYS A 48 15.06 18.78 -9.13
N THR A 49 14.74 17.53 -8.82
CA THR A 49 15.69 16.40 -8.94
C THR A 49 15.40 15.48 -10.12
N GLY A 50 14.18 15.50 -10.64
CA GLY A 50 13.71 14.54 -11.65
C GLY A 50 13.41 13.15 -11.08
N VAL A 51 13.46 12.96 -9.76
CA VAL A 51 13.08 11.69 -9.12
C VAL A 51 11.58 11.47 -9.32
N GLU A 52 11.21 10.25 -9.71
CA GLU A 52 9.81 9.84 -9.93
C GLU A 52 8.97 10.11 -8.67
N ARG A 53 7.67 10.41 -8.83
CA ARG A 53 6.80 10.92 -7.75
C ARG A 53 6.63 9.95 -6.59
N ILE A 54 6.53 8.65 -6.85
CA ILE A 54 6.41 7.60 -5.82
C ILE A 54 7.71 7.53 -5.02
N LEU A 55 8.84 7.40 -5.72
CA LEU A 55 10.17 7.40 -5.10
C LEU A 55 10.43 8.69 -4.31
N SER A 56 9.96 9.82 -4.82
CA SER A 56 10.08 11.12 -4.16
C SER A 56 9.34 11.17 -2.84
N TYR A 57 8.06 10.77 -2.78
CA TYR A 57 7.36 10.80 -1.50
C TYR A 57 7.96 9.82 -0.50
N MET A 58 8.35 8.62 -0.95
CA MET A 58 8.97 7.62 -0.09
C MET A 58 10.28 8.13 0.51
N TYR A 59 11.13 8.76 -0.32
CA TYR A 59 12.33 9.42 0.15
C TYR A 59 12.02 10.54 1.14
N MET A 60 11.02 11.37 0.84
CA MET A 60 10.62 12.48 1.70
C MET A 60 10.02 12.03 3.03
N MET A 61 9.37 10.86 3.09
CA MET A 61 8.95 10.25 4.35
C MET A 61 10.17 10.00 5.25
N ILE A 62 11.23 9.39 4.72
CA ILE A 62 12.47 9.12 5.47
C ILE A 62 13.12 10.42 5.94
N VAL A 63 13.29 11.39 5.03
CA VAL A 63 13.95 12.67 5.33
C VAL A 63 13.19 13.46 6.39
N MET A 64 11.87 13.57 6.25
CA MET A 64 11.06 14.35 7.17
C MET A 64 10.91 13.67 8.54
N ALA A 65 10.78 12.35 8.59
CA ALA A 65 10.77 11.60 9.83
C ALA A 65 12.08 11.83 10.62
N LYS A 66 13.24 11.71 9.96
CA LYS A 66 14.55 11.98 10.56
C LYS A 66 14.66 13.42 11.09
N ARG A 67 14.22 14.42 10.31
CA ARG A 67 14.22 15.84 10.73
C ARG A 67 13.34 16.11 11.94
N LYS A 68 12.23 15.37 12.07
CA LYS A 68 11.29 15.47 13.18
C LYS A 68 11.61 14.52 14.34
N ASN A 69 12.75 13.82 14.28
CA ASN A 69 13.19 12.84 15.27
C ASN A 69 12.15 11.73 15.51
N ILE A 70 11.42 11.34 14.47
CA ILE A 70 10.48 10.23 14.49
C ILE A 70 11.21 8.96 14.07
N LYS A 71 11.19 7.95 14.94
CA LYS A 71 11.67 6.60 14.61
C LYS A 71 10.66 5.89 13.73
N MET A 72 10.86 5.96 12.41
CA MET A 72 9.94 5.39 11.42
C MET A 72 10.14 3.88 11.27
N THR A 73 10.02 3.09 12.34
CA THR A 73 10.20 1.63 12.24
C THR A 73 9.05 0.94 11.50
N ARG A 74 9.24 -0.32 11.09
CA ARG A 74 8.18 -1.11 10.46
C ARG A 74 6.94 -1.21 11.35
N GLU A 75 7.13 -1.44 12.65
CA GLU A 75 6.06 -1.56 13.64
C GLU A 75 5.34 -0.22 13.82
N TRP A 76 6.07 0.89 13.78
CA TRP A 76 5.46 2.22 13.85
C TRP A 76 4.59 2.47 12.60
N LEU A 77 5.10 2.21 11.40
CA LEU A 77 4.33 2.34 10.16
C LEU A 77 3.07 1.47 10.17
N GLN A 78 3.17 0.20 10.62
CA GLN A 78 2.02 -0.68 10.81
C GLN A 78 1.03 -0.12 11.84
N SER A 79 1.49 0.51 12.90
CA SER A 79 0.60 1.12 13.89
C SER A 79 -0.30 2.22 13.29
N LEU A 80 0.18 2.93 12.26
CA LEU A 80 -0.59 3.98 11.57
C LEU A 80 -1.78 3.42 10.79
N GLY A 81 -1.70 2.17 10.33
CA GLY A 81 -2.78 1.51 9.58
C GLY A 81 -4.08 1.36 10.39
N LYS A 82 -4.00 1.43 11.73
CA LYS A 82 -5.16 1.33 12.64
C LYS A 82 -6.12 2.50 12.53
N ASP A 83 -5.62 3.67 12.12
CA ASP A 83 -6.41 4.90 12.03
C ASP A 83 -7.06 5.10 10.66
N ILE A 84 -6.75 4.23 9.69
CA ILE A 84 -7.30 4.31 8.33
C ILE A 84 -8.82 4.12 8.36
N LYS A 85 -9.52 5.08 7.77
CA LYS A 85 -10.97 5.01 7.55
C LYS A 85 -11.25 4.51 6.15
N TYR A 86 -12.32 3.73 6.00
CA TYR A 86 -12.74 3.18 4.72
C TYR A 86 -14.03 3.84 4.23
N PHE A 87 -14.31 3.71 2.93
CA PHE A 87 -15.66 3.98 2.44
C PHE A 87 -16.69 3.04 3.10
N GLU A 88 -17.94 3.51 3.17
CA GLU A 88 -19.04 2.74 3.74
C GLU A 88 -19.17 1.38 3.04
N GLY A 89 -19.30 0.31 3.84
CA GLY A 89 -19.50 -1.05 3.34
C GLY A 89 -18.23 -1.83 2.98
N VAL A 90 -17.04 -1.21 2.98
CA VAL A 90 -15.75 -1.87 2.66
C VAL A 90 -15.41 -2.98 3.65
N THR A 91 -15.57 -2.75 4.96
CA THR A 91 -15.20 -3.73 6.00
C THR A 91 -15.99 -5.03 5.93
N THR A 92 -17.14 -5.02 5.26
CA THR A 92 -18.03 -6.18 5.07
C THR A 92 -18.08 -6.65 3.62
N TRP A 93 -17.43 -5.94 2.70
CA TRP A 93 -17.43 -6.22 1.26
C TRP A 93 -16.85 -7.60 0.95
N PHE A 94 -15.67 -7.92 1.48
CA PHE A 94 -14.93 -9.15 1.20
C PHE A 94 -15.74 -10.40 1.52
N ASN A 95 -16.37 -10.45 2.71
CA ASN A 95 -17.23 -11.58 3.09
C ASN A 95 -18.46 -11.71 2.19
N ARG A 96 -19.12 -10.60 1.84
CA ARG A 96 -20.30 -10.62 0.95
C ARG A 96 -19.94 -11.16 -0.42
N ILE A 97 -18.86 -10.68 -1.02
CA ILE A 97 -18.48 -11.08 -2.38
C ILE A 97 -17.90 -12.50 -2.42
N ASN A 98 -17.22 -12.94 -1.35
CA ASN A 98 -16.82 -14.34 -1.20
C ASN A 98 -18.02 -15.29 -1.16
N ALA A 99 -19.04 -14.96 -0.36
CA ALA A 99 -20.28 -15.74 -0.28
C ALA A 99 -20.99 -15.79 -1.65
N TYR A 100 -21.13 -14.62 -2.30
CA TYR A 100 -21.74 -14.53 -3.63
C TYR A 100 -20.99 -15.36 -4.68
N GLY A 101 -19.66 -15.31 -4.69
CA GLY A 101 -18.85 -16.11 -5.59
C GLY A 101 -19.05 -17.62 -5.36
N LEU A 102 -19.06 -18.04 -4.10
CA LEU A 102 -19.25 -19.43 -3.73
C LEU A 102 -20.61 -19.97 -4.17
N GLU A 103 -21.68 -19.20 -3.97
CA GLU A 103 -23.04 -19.51 -4.44
C GLU A 103 -23.12 -19.66 -5.96
N ASN A 104 -22.25 -18.96 -6.70
CA ASN A 104 -22.17 -18.99 -8.15
C ASN A 104 -21.04 -19.91 -8.69
N GLY A 105 -20.49 -20.78 -7.85
CA GLY A 105 -19.54 -21.81 -8.28
C GLY A 105 -18.11 -21.32 -8.56
N VAL A 106 -17.76 -20.10 -8.17
CA VAL A 106 -16.40 -19.54 -8.29
C VAL A 106 -15.76 -19.33 -6.93
N ARG A 107 -14.44 -19.36 -6.87
CA ARG A 107 -13.67 -18.96 -5.68
C ARG A 107 -13.12 -17.56 -5.91
N VAL A 108 -13.58 -16.60 -5.12
CA VAL A 108 -13.10 -15.22 -5.20
C VAL A 108 -11.76 -15.10 -4.47
N GLU A 109 -10.80 -14.42 -5.08
CA GLU A 109 -9.53 -14.07 -4.47
C GLU A 109 -9.33 -12.55 -4.57
N HIS A 110 -8.91 -11.93 -3.48
CA HIS A 110 -8.73 -10.49 -3.39
C HIS A 110 -7.26 -10.11 -3.44
N TYR A 111 -6.93 -9.11 -4.24
CA TYR A 111 -5.56 -8.64 -4.43
C TYR A 111 -5.52 -7.12 -4.33
N LEU A 112 -4.48 -6.56 -3.74
CA LEU A 112 -4.31 -5.11 -3.65
C LEU A 112 -3.10 -4.67 -4.45
N THR A 113 -3.24 -3.65 -5.30
CA THR A 113 -2.13 -2.99 -6.01
C THR A 113 -2.18 -1.50 -5.74
N SER A 114 -1.29 -1.02 -4.86
CA SER A 114 -1.34 0.34 -4.31
C SER A 114 0.00 1.04 -4.44
N SER A 115 -0.07 2.33 -4.79
CA SER A 115 1.08 3.22 -4.76
C SER A 115 1.42 3.74 -3.36
N GLY A 116 0.62 3.38 -2.35
CA GLY A 116 0.90 3.70 -0.95
C GLY A 116 1.83 2.70 -0.28
N THR A 117 2.17 2.99 0.98
CA THR A 117 3.15 2.24 1.78
C THR A 117 2.55 0.92 2.29
N LYS A 118 3.11 -0.21 1.85
CA LYS A 118 2.69 -1.55 2.27
C LYS A 118 2.74 -1.72 3.78
N GLU A 119 3.76 -1.19 4.45
CA GLU A 119 3.87 -1.28 5.91
C GLU A 119 2.68 -0.64 6.62
N ILE A 120 2.11 0.45 6.10
CA ILE A 120 0.89 1.06 6.65
C ILE A 120 -0.32 0.18 6.32
N ILE A 121 -0.41 -0.32 5.08
CA ILE A 121 -1.50 -1.22 4.66
C ILE A 121 -1.54 -2.48 5.51
N ASP A 122 -0.40 -3.08 5.85
CA ASP A 122 -0.31 -4.30 6.67
C ASP A 122 -0.90 -4.10 8.07
N GLY A 123 -0.94 -2.85 8.56
CA GLY A 123 -1.58 -2.47 9.80
C GLY A 123 -3.10 -2.28 9.73
N CYS A 124 -3.68 -2.25 8.53
CA CYS A 124 -5.09 -2.01 8.30
C CYS A 124 -5.95 -3.23 8.67
N SER A 125 -7.16 -2.97 9.18
CA SER A 125 -8.11 -4.04 9.56
C SER A 125 -8.52 -4.99 8.41
N ILE A 126 -8.44 -4.51 7.17
CA ILE A 126 -8.75 -5.26 5.94
C ILE A 126 -7.53 -5.92 5.29
N ALA A 127 -6.32 -5.76 5.85
CA ALA A 127 -5.10 -6.32 5.26
C ALA A 127 -5.18 -7.85 5.07
N LYS A 128 -5.76 -8.52 6.06
CA LYS A 128 -5.99 -9.98 6.09
C LYS A 128 -6.92 -10.50 4.99
N GLU A 129 -7.70 -9.62 4.36
CA GLU A 129 -8.67 -10.01 3.32
C GLU A 129 -7.97 -10.24 1.98
N PHE A 130 -6.77 -9.68 1.79
CA PHE A 130 -6.02 -9.80 0.55
C PHE A 130 -5.13 -11.04 0.55
N LYS A 131 -5.21 -11.81 -0.52
CA LYS A 131 -4.29 -12.91 -0.80
C LYS A 131 -2.87 -12.41 -1.08
N MET A 132 -2.74 -11.24 -1.71
CA MET A 132 -1.47 -10.55 -1.90
C MET A 132 -1.66 -9.04 -1.94
N ILE A 133 -0.70 -8.32 -1.35
CA ILE A 133 -0.63 -6.86 -1.33
C ILE A 133 0.65 -6.44 -2.04
N TYR A 134 0.49 -5.83 -3.21
CA TYR A 134 1.55 -5.11 -3.90
C TYR A 134 1.48 -3.64 -3.49
N GLY A 135 2.35 -3.24 -2.56
CA GLY A 135 2.47 -1.87 -2.09
C GLY A 135 3.92 -1.40 -2.17
N CYS A 136 4.14 -0.09 -2.04
CA CYS A 136 5.48 0.44 -1.92
C CYS A 136 6.10 0.02 -0.59
N GLU A 137 7.35 -0.44 -0.60
CA GLU A 137 8.01 -0.97 0.59
C GLU A 137 9.37 -0.33 0.82
N PHE A 138 9.77 -0.28 2.08
CA PHE A 138 11.11 0.15 2.48
C PHE A 138 12.02 -1.05 2.78
N LEU A 139 13.31 -0.89 2.46
CA LEU A 139 14.39 -1.62 3.09
C LEU A 139 14.66 -0.99 4.46
N PHE A 140 14.70 -1.80 5.51
CA PHE A 140 14.98 -1.36 6.87
C PHE A 140 16.39 -1.79 7.27
N ASP A 141 17.03 -0.97 8.09
CA ASP A 141 18.31 -1.26 8.71
C ASP A 141 18.12 -2.28 9.85
N ASP A 142 18.89 -3.37 9.86
CA ASP A 142 18.73 -4.45 10.84
C ASP A 142 19.12 -4.05 12.26
N VAL A 143 19.93 -3.00 12.44
CA VAL A 143 20.42 -2.56 13.75
C VAL A 143 19.50 -1.52 14.37
N THR A 144 19.11 -0.51 13.59
CA THR A 144 18.30 0.62 14.03
C THR A 144 16.80 0.38 13.86
N GLY A 145 16.40 -0.52 12.96
CA GLY A 145 15.00 -0.77 12.60
C GLY A 145 14.37 0.34 11.76
N GLU A 146 15.15 1.31 11.28
CA GLU A 146 14.68 2.46 10.50
C GLU A 146 14.88 2.26 8.99
N PRO A 147 14.03 2.87 8.14
CA PRO A 147 14.09 2.71 6.69
C PRO A 147 15.31 3.43 6.10
N ILE A 148 16.02 2.70 5.24
CA ILE A 148 17.20 3.17 4.53
C ILE A 148 16.82 3.63 3.12
N TRP A 149 15.98 2.84 2.42
CA TRP A 149 15.77 2.98 0.99
C TRP A 149 14.40 2.45 0.54
N PRO A 150 13.74 3.05 -0.47
CA PRO A 150 12.59 2.44 -1.15
C PRO A 150 12.99 1.13 -1.87
N LYS A 151 12.73 -0.04 -1.27
CA LYS A 151 13.12 -1.33 -1.89
C LYS A 151 12.21 -1.74 -3.03
N PHE A 152 10.94 -1.31 -2.98
CA PHE A 152 9.97 -1.55 -4.02
C PHE A 152 9.02 -0.35 -4.10
N ALA A 153 8.79 0.14 -5.31
CA ALA A 153 7.82 1.18 -5.59
C ALA A 153 6.74 0.58 -6.48
N VAL A 154 5.51 1.08 -6.40
CA VAL A 154 4.40 0.70 -7.27
C VAL A 154 3.85 1.97 -7.90
N ASN A 155 4.20 2.21 -9.15
CA ASN A 155 3.65 3.28 -9.99
C ASN A 155 2.53 2.75 -10.90
N TYR A 156 1.96 3.64 -11.71
CA TYR A 156 0.84 3.29 -12.60
C TYR A 156 1.16 2.16 -13.60
N THR A 157 2.43 2.01 -14.01
CA THR A 157 2.86 0.95 -14.94
C THR A 157 3.07 -0.36 -14.20
N GLN A 158 3.60 -0.34 -12.98
CA GLN A 158 3.74 -1.55 -12.18
C GLN A 158 2.38 -2.16 -11.81
N LYS A 159 1.33 -1.35 -11.67
CA LYS A 159 -0.04 -1.86 -11.49
C LYS A 159 -0.49 -2.77 -12.64
N THR A 160 -0.12 -2.47 -13.89
CA THR A 160 -0.45 -3.33 -15.03
C THR A 160 0.38 -4.62 -15.06
N GLN A 161 1.64 -4.54 -14.61
CA GLN A 161 2.49 -5.73 -14.43
C GLN A 161 1.88 -6.70 -13.40
N HIS A 162 1.40 -6.19 -12.26
CA HIS A 162 0.75 -7.04 -11.24
C HIS A 162 -0.51 -7.71 -11.77
N LEU A 163 -1.34 -6.97 -12.52
CA LEU A 163 -2.52 -7.55 -13.19
C LEU A 163 -2.14 -8.72 -14.09
N PHE A 164 -1.10 -8.56 -14.92
CA PHE A 164 -0.60 -9.62 -15.78
C PHE A 164 -0.08 -10.82 -14.99
N ARG A 165 0.74 -10.60 -13.96
CA ARG A 165 1.28 -11.64 -13.07
C ARG A 165 0.16 -12.47 -12.41
N ILE A 166 -0.84 -11.79 -11.82
CA ILE A 166 -2.02 -12.45 -11.22
C ILE A 166 -2.77 -13.30 -12.25
N SER A 167 -2.95 -12.80 -13.47
CA SER A 167 -3.62 -13.56 -14.54
C SER A 167 -2.90 -14.85 -14.95
N LYS A 168 -1.58 -14.91 -14.70
CA LYS A 168 -0.73 -16.09 -14.94
C LYS A 168 -0.60 -17.01 -13.73
N GLY A 169 -1.19 -16.63 -12.58
CA GLY A 169 -1.04 -17.33 -11.31
C GLY A 169 0.31 -17.09 -10.62
N VAL A 170 1.11 -16.13 -11.12
CA VAL A 170 2.38 -15.72 -10.52
C VAL A 170 2.11 -14.61 -9.53
N ILE A 171 2.28 -14.88 -8.24
CA ILE A 171 1.86 -13.96 -7.18
C ILE A 171 3.05 -13.16 -6.63
N GLU A 172 4.25 -13.69 -6.63
CA GLU A 172 5.42 -12.95 -6.15
C GLU A 172 5.84 -11.87 -7.16
N ALA A 173 6.08 -10.66 -6.65
CA ALA A 173 6.42 -9.50 -7.48
C ALA A 173 7.82 -9.62 -8.12
N THR A 174 8.71 -10.38 -7.47
CA THR A 174 10.10 -10.60 -7.85
C THR A 174 10.34 -11.92 -8.57
N ASP A 175 9.28 -12.67 -8.87
CA ASP A 175 9.37 -13.93 -9.61
C ASP A 175 9.67 -13.64 -11.08
N ASP A 176 10.84 -14.03 -11.57
CA ASP A 176 11.30 -13.74 -12.93
C ASP A 176 11.41 -15.02 -13.80
N ASP A 177 10.95 -16.17 -13.28
CA ASP A 177 10.92 -17.47 -13.99
C ASP A 177 9.56 -17.71 -14.70
#